data_AF-A0A6I3SQA0-F1
#
_entry.id   AF-A0A6I3SQA0-F1
#
_cell.length_a   1.000
_cell.length_b   1.000
_cell.length_c   1.000
_cell.angle_alpha   90.00
_cell.angle_beta   90.00
_cell.angle_gamma   90.00
#
_symmetry.space_group_name_H-M   'P 1'
#
loop_
_entity.id
_entity.type
_entity.pdbx_description
1 polymer ?
#
loop_
_entity_poly.entity_id
_entity_poly.type
_entity_poly.pdbx_seq_one_letter_code
_entity_poly.pdbx_strand_id
1 'polypeptide(L)'
;MLKKLGTVVATLLIALAFAVPAFAADDIGASTAATDTQAVITDGNSGESTENSNIKTLKVKELQGYDQLLTLRAEAVQIRSQIAQNNKTINNLGPSFKKSSNKTQAKSIIANYRTQIKQLRTDLKTLWATQKTNWTDMKIAKKAKDSATMQQIMTDKILVTRTDINSKLSSIVTLQQQTIQSLQGLLQPVAQQ
;
A
#
# COMPACT_ATOMS: atom_id res chain seq x y z
N MET A 1 38.50 25.32 -34.55
CA MET A 1 38.16 24.59 -33.30
C MET A 1 36.85 25.13 -32.75
N LEU A 2 35.72 24.57 -33.18
CA LEU A 2 34.39 24.93 -32.67
C LEU A 2 33.52 23.67 -32.66
N LYS A 3 33.14 23.20 -31.47
CA LYS A 3 31.89 22.45 -31.30
C LYS A 3 31.13 23.06 -30.13
N LYS A 4 30.18 23.91 -30.51
CA LYS A 4 29.05 24.40 -29.72
C LYS A 4 28.08 23.24 -29.38
N LEU A 5 27.19 23.55 -28.44
CA LEU A 5 25.91 22.92 -28.11
C LEU A 5 26.00 21.61 -27.30
N GLY A 6 25.27 21.46 -26.20
CA GLY A 6 24.26 22.32 -25.63
C GLY A 6 23.70 21.62 -24.39
N THR A 7 23.58 22.41 -23.32
CA THR A 7 22.83 22.10 -22.12
C THR A 7 21.41 21.66 -22.50
N VAL A 8 21.07 20.39 -22.32
CA VAL A 8 19.68 19.93 -22.33
C VAL A 8 19.35 19.54 -20.90
N VAL A 9 18.89 20.54 -20.15
CA VAL A 9 18.03 20.33 -18.99
C VAL A 9 16.74 19.74 -19.53
N ALA A 10 16.61 18.41 -19.48
CA ALA A 10 15.35 17.74 -19.75
C ALA A 10 14.58 17.62 -18.43
N THR A 11 13.90 18.70 -18.09
CA THR A 11 12.73 18.69 -17.20
C THR A 11 11.72 17.70 -17.76
N LEU A 12 11.45 16.59 -17.07
CA LEU A 12 10.23 15.84 -17.30
C LEU A 12 9.73 15.23 -15.99
N LEU A 13 8.84 15.99 -15.34
CA LEU A 13 7.91 15.52 -14.33
C LEU A 13 7.14 14.31 -14.87
N ILE A 14 7.23 13.17 -14.18
CA ILE A 14 6.12 12.22 -14.13
C ILE A 14 5.85 11.97 -12.64
N ALA A 15 5.02 12.84 -12.09
CA ALA A 15 4.35 12.61 -10.83
C ALA A 15 3.39 11.43 -11.02
N LEU A 16 3.79 10.22 -10.58
CA LEU A 16 2.79 9.22 -10.21
C LEU A 16 2.25 9.63 -8.84
N ALA A 17 1.22 10.48 -8.90
CA ALA A 17 0.40 10.83 -7.75
C ALA A 17 -0.33 9.56 -7.27
N PHE A 18 0.32 8.79 -6.40
CA PHE A 18 -0.42 7.94 -5.47
C PHE A 18 -0.80 8.83 -4.30
N ALA A 19 -2.01 9.37 -4.38
CA ALA A 19 -2.64 10.10 -3.31
C ALA A 19 -2.53 9.30 -2.00
N VAL A 20 -1.71 9.79 -1.09
CA VAL A 20 -1.81 9.48 0.33
C VAL A 20 -3.11 10.14 0.78
N PRO A 21 -4.12 9.43 1.28
CA PRO A 21 -5.25 10.10 1.90
C PRO A 21 -4.74 10.77 3.18
N ALA A 22 -4.53 12.09 3.09
CA ALA A 22 -4.46 12.97 4.24
C ALA A 22 -5.84 12.94 4.90
N PHE A 23 -5.93 12.36 6.09
CA PHE A 23 -7.13 12.49 6.91
C PHE A 23 -7.11 13.89 7.54
N ALA A 24 -7.69 14.85 6.81
CA ALA A 24 -8.17 16.08 7.40
C ALA A 24 -9.29 15.74 8.38
N ALA A 25 -9.10 16.15 9.62
CA ALA A 25 -10.20 16.33 10.55
C ALA A 25 -10.99 17.54 10.06
N ASP A 26 -12.25 17.35 9.72
CA ASP A 26 -13.23 18.43 9.84
C ASP A 26 -14.57 17.84 10.24
N ASP A 27 -15.00 18.36 11.38
CA ASP A 27 -16.34 18.39 11.91
C ASP A 27 -17.18 19.35 11.06
N ILE A 28 -18.43 19.01 10.77
CA ILE A 28 -19.57 19.93 10.61
C ILE A 28 -20.80 19.04 10.39
N GLY A 29 -21.84 19.32 11.18
CA GLY A 29 -23.06 18.55 11.31
C GLY A 29 -24.18 18.89 10.32
N ALA A 30 -25.38 18.43 10.72
CA ALA A 30 -26.72 18.55 10.12
C ALA A 30 -27.03 17.53 9.01
N SER A 31 -27.84 16.49 9.25
CA SER A 31 -29.31 16.45 9.50
C SER A 31 -30.13 16.56 8.22
N THR A 32 -30.87 15.49 7.88
CA THR A 32 -32.32 15.51 7.56
C THR A 32 -32.87 14.09 7.32
N ALA A 33 -33.74 13.66 8.24
CA ALA A 33 -35.08 13.06 8.09
C ALA A 33 -35.39 11.78 7.26
N ALA A 34 -36.40 11.07 7.82
CA ALA A 34 -37.33 10.06 7.29
C ALA A 34 -36.89 8.58 7.46
N THR A 35 -37.66 7.66 8.04
CA THR A 35 -39.12 7.60 8.26
C THR A 35 -39.48 6.63 9.39
N ASP A 36 -40.60 6.93 10.05
CA ASP A 36 -41.37 6.14 11.03
C ASP A 36 -41.37 4.62 10.87
N THR A 37 -41.30 3.93 12.01
CA THR A 37 -42.22 2.82 12.30
C THR A 37 -42.44 2.72 13.80
N GLN A 38 -43.72 2.69 14.17
CA GLN A 38 -44.23 2.68 15.54
C GLN A 38 -43.78 1.45 16.34
N ALA A 39 -43.45 1.66 17.61
CA ALA A 39 -43.65 0.67 18.65
C ALA A 39 -44.14 1.38 19.93
N VAL A 40 -45.26 0.86 20.41
CA VAL A 40 -46.10 1.29 21.53
C VAL A 40 -45.35 1.31 22.87
N ILE A 41 -45.69 2.30 23.70
CA ILE A 41 -45.28 2.43 25.11
C ILE A 41 -46.03 1.41 25.96
N THR A 42 -45.31 0.60 26.73
CA THR A 42 -45.82 0.04 27.98
C THR A 42 -44.81 0.35 29.07
N ASP A 43 -45.22 1.22 30.00
CA ASP A 43 -44.53 1.55 31.24
C ASP A 43 -44.42 0.31 32.15
N GLY A 44 -43.30 0.20 32.87
CA GLY A 44 -43.19 -0.71 34.01
C GLY A 44 -41.87 -1.44 34.12
N ASN A 45 -40.88 -0.78 34.74
CA ASN A 45 -40.19 -1.23 35.96
C ASN A 45 -38.82 -0.56 36.03
N SER A 46 -38.77 0.58 36.73
CA SER A 46 -37.55 1.28 37.12
C SER A 46 -36.81 0.44 38.16
N GLY A 47 -35.89 -0.39 37.70
CA GLY A 47 -34.85 -1.03 38.49
C GLY A 47 -33.50 -0.51 38.02
N GLU A 48 -32.91 0.37 38.82
CA GLU A 48 -31.54 0.84 38.67
C GLU A 48 -30.56 -0.34 38.55
N SER A 49 -29.82 -0.36 37.45
CA SER A 49 -28.41 -0.74 37.50
C SER A 49 -27.68 0.22 36.57
N THR A 50 -27.40 1.42 37.08
CA THR A 50 -26.40 2.32 36.54
C THR A 50 -25.03 1.67 36.75
N GLU A 51 -24.77 0.57 36.06
CA GLU A 51 -23.48 -0.09 36.06
C GLU A 51 -22.51 0.75 35.23
N ASN A 52 -21.81 1.62 35.97
CA ASN A 52 -20.40 1.88 35.78
C ASN A 52 -20.03 2.57 34.46
N SER A 53 -20.35 3.86 34.38
CA SER A 53 -19.92 4.84 33.37
C SER A 53 -18.43 5.16 33.45
N ASN A 54 -17.58 4.13 33.39
CA ASN A 54 -16.13 4.22 33.20
C ASN A 54 -15.68 3.52 31.90
N ILE A 55 -16.52 3.52 30.85
CA ILE A 55 -16.10 3.06 29.52
C ILE A 55 -15.13 4.10 28.94
N LYS A 56 -13.85 3.99 29.32
CA LYS A 56 -12.75 4.70 28.69
C LYS A 56 -12.81 4.38 27.20
N THR A 57 -13.14 5.39 26.39
CA THR A 57 -13.23 5.21 24.94
C THR A 57 -11.85 4.86 24.41
N LEU A 58 -11.65 3.58 24.08
CA LEU A 58 -10.37 3.06 23.62
C LEU A 58 -9.99 3.74 22.30
N LYS A 59 -8.81 4.36 22.24
CA LYS A 59 -8.30 4.97 21.01
C LYS A 59 -7.64 3.89 20.15
N VAL A 60 -7.68 4.03 18.82
CA VAL A 60 -7.02 3.08 17.88
C VAL A 60 -5.53 2.87 18.21
N LYS A 61 -4.85 3.90 18.71
CA LYS A 61 -3.45 3.84 19.13
C LYS A 61 -3.19 3.03 20.42
N GLU A 62 -4.24 2.74 21.17
CA GLU A 62 -4.20 1.96 22.40
C GLU A 62 -4.52 0.47 22.12
N LEU A 63 -4.86 0.13 20.88
CA LEU A 63 -5.09 -1.25 20.45
C LEU A 63 -3.76 -2.00 20.38
N GLN A 64 -3.78 -3.26 20.81
CA GLN A 64 -2.64 -4.16 20.62
C GLN A 64 -2.35 -4.31 19.12
N GLY A 65 -1.08 -4.24 18.76
CA GLY A 65 -0.63 -4.32 17.36
C GLY A 65 -0.54 -2.98 16.63
N TYR A 66 -0.93 -1.86 17.26
CA TYR A 66 -0.76 -0.54 16.65
C TYR A 66 0.70 -0.22 16.30
N ASP A 67 1.64 -0.53 17.20
CA ASP A 67 3.07 -0.28 16.94
C ASP A 67 3.64 -1.18 15.83
N GLN A 68 3.16 -2.43 15.75
CA GLN A 68 3.48 -3.33 14.64
C GLN A 68 2.95 -2.76 13.32
N LEU A 69 1.73 -2.20 13.31
CA LEU A 69 1.18 -1.53 12.14
C LEU A 69 2.04 -0.33 11.73
N LEU A 70 2.55 0.47 12.67
CA LEU A 70 3.46 1.57 12.37
C LEU A 70 4.77 1.07 11.75
N THR A 71 5.33 0.00 12.29
CA THR A 71 6.54 -0.64 11.76
C THR A 71 6.34 -1.12 10.33
N LEU A 72 5.27 -1.89 10.07
CA LEU A 72 4.90 -2.34 8.73
C LEU A 72 4.61 -1.16 7.77
N ARG A 73 4.18 -0.01 8.30
CA ARG A 73 4.02 1.21 7.50
C ARG A 73 5.36 1.79 7.07
N ALA A 74 6.30 1.91 8.00
CA ALA A 74 7.65 2.39 7.73
C ALA A 74 8.39 1.48 6.74
N GLU A 75 8.33 0.16 6.94
CA GLU A 75 8.93 -0.83 6.02
C GLU A 75 8.44 -0.66 4.59
N ALA A 76 7.12 -0.53 4.38
CA ALA A 76 6.59 -0.37 3.03
C ALA A 76 7.06 0.92 2.35
N VAL A 77 7.34 1.98 3.11
CA VAL A 77 7.93 3.22 2.53
C VAL A 77 9.31 2.90 1.97
N GLN A 78 10.13 2.17 2.73
CA GLN A 78 11.46 1.74 2.28
C GLN A 78 11.38 0.81 1.07
N ILE A 79 10.50 -0.20 1.11
CA ILE A 79 10.33 -1.15 0.01
C ILE A 79 9.88 -0.41 -1.28
N ARG A 80 8.94 0.54 -1.18
CA ARG A 80 8.51 1.33 -2.35
C ARG A 80 9.62 2.19 -2.93
N SER A 81 10.46 2.77 -2.07
CA SER A 81 11.65 3.51 -2.50
C SER A 81 12.58 2.59 -3.31
N GLN A 82 12.84 1.39 -2.80
CA GLN A 82 13.65 0.38 -3.51
C GLN A 82 13.03 -0.01 -4.85
N ILE A 83 11.71 -0.22 -4.91
CA ILE A 83 10.99 -0.52 -6.16
C ILE A 83 11.20 0.58 -7.20
N ALA A 84 11.11 1.84 -6.78
CA ALA A 84 11.31 2.99 -7.67
C ALA A 84 12.74 3.03 -8.21
N GLN A 85 13.74 2.79 -7.36
CA GLN A 85 15.14 2.77 -7.76
C GLN A 85 15.47 1.61 -8.72
N ASN A 86 14.93 0.41 -8.44
CA ASN A 86 15.10 -0.75 -9.31
C ASN A 86 14.46 -0.52 -10.69
N ASN A 87 13.27 0.09 -10.76
CA ASN A 87 12.64 0.43 -12.04
C ASN A 87 13.50 1.38 -12.87
N LYS A 88 14.12 2.39 -12.24
CA LYS A 88 15.07 3.28 -12.91
C LYS A 88 16.25 2.48 -13.47
N THR A 89 16.81 1.57 -12.68
CA THR A 89 17.93 0.72 -13.11
C THR A 89 17.57 -0.13 -14.33
N ILE A 90 16.42 -0.81 -14.32
CA ILE A 90 15.95 -1.61 -15.45
C ILE A 90 15.75 -0.74 -16.71
N ASN A 91 15.16 0.45 -16.56
CA ASN A 91 14.96 1.38 -17.66
C ASN A 91 16.29 1.90 -18.24
N ASN A 92 17.30 2.08 -17.40
CA ASN A 92 18.64 2.52 -17.82
C ASN A 92 19.44 1.39 -18.50
N LEU A 93 19.18 0.13 -18.15
CA LEU A 93 19.80 -1.03 -18.80
C LEU A 93 19.23 -1.30 -20.21
N GLY A 94 17.94 -1.04 -20.43
CA GLY A 94 17.27 -1.29 -21.71
C GLY A 94 18.00 -0.72 -22.95
N PRO A 95 18.42 0.56 -22.96
CA PRO A 95 19.18 1.17 -24.05
C PRO A 95 20.47 0.44 -24.42
N SER A 96 21.18 -0.15 -23.45
CA SER A 96 22.46 -0.85 -23.65
C SER A 96 22.33 -2.05 -24.60
N PHE A 97 21.14 -2.64 -24.72
CA PHE A 97 20.91 -3.80 -25.57
C PHE A 97 20.49 -3.46 -27.00
N LYS A 98 20.23 -2.20 -27.34
CA LYS A 98 19.65 -1.80 -28.65
C LYS A 98 20.46 -2.30 -29.85
N LYS A 99 21.79 -2.36 -29.71
CA LYS A 99 22.75 -2.80 -30.74
C LYS A 99 23.54 -4.05 -30.33
N SER A 100 23.19 -4.70 -29.22
CA SER A 100 23.88 -5.91 -28.75
C SER A 100 23.38 -7.17 -29.45
N SER A 101 24.22 -8.20 -29.57
CA SER A 101 23.81 -9.56 -29.95
C SER A 101 22.77 -10.15 -28.98
N ASN A 102 22.80 -9.72 -27.72
CA ASN A 102 21.90 -10.16 -26.65
C ASN A 102 20.53 -9.45 -26.65
N LYS A 103 20.21 -8.64 -27.67
CA LYS A 103 18.98 -7.84 -27.76
C LYS A 103 17.70 -8.68 -27.59
N THR A 104 17.61 -9.81 -28.27
CA THR A 104 16.42 -10.67 -28.25
C THR A 104 16.21 -11.29 -26.87
N GLN A 105 17.29 -11.76 -26.24
CA GLN A 105 17.25 -12.34 -24.90
C GLN A 105 16.86 -11.29 -23.84
N ALA A 106 17.48 -10.11 -23.89
CA ALA A 106 17.13 -9.00 -23.00
C ALA A 106 15.66 -8.58 -23.17
N LYS A 107 15.14 -8.53 -24.41
CA LYS A 107 13.72 -8.24 -24.67
C LYS A 107 12.80 -9.30 -24.05
N SER A 108 13.17 -10.58 -24.13
CA SER A 108 12.42 -11.68 -23.54
C SER A 108 12.38 -11.59 -22.00
N ILE A 109 13.53 -11.36 -21.36
CA ILE A 109 13.63 -11.17 -19.90
C ILE A 109 12.74 -10.02 -19.45
N ILE A 110 12.82 -8.86 -20.12
CA ILE A 110 12.01 -7.68 -19.78
C ILE A 110 10.51 -7.96 -19.98
N ALA A 111 10.12 -8.68 -21.04
CA ALA A 111 8.73 -9.03 -21.28
C ALA A 111 8.18 -9.97 -20.20
N ASN A 112 8.93 -11.01 -19.83
CA ASN A 112 8.57 -11.94 -18.77
C ASN A 112 8.40 -11.21 -17.42
N TYR A 113 9.39 -10.38 -17.06
CA TYR A 113 9.33 -9.51 -15.87
C TYR A 113 8.06 -8.64 -15.83
N ARG A 114 7.73 -7.98 -16.95
CA ARG A 114 6.53 -7.14 -17.05
C ARG A 114 5.24 -7.91 -16.83
N THR A 115 5.16 -9.14 -17.34
CA THR A 115 4.01 -10.04 -17.13
C THR A 115 3.87 -10.39 -15.65
N GLN A 116 4.95 -10.84 -15.00
CA GLN A 116 4.92 -11.21 -13.58
C GLN A 116 4.56 -10.01 -12.69
N ILE A 117 5.13 -8.82 -12.95
CA ILE A 117 4.78 -7.59 -12.21
C ILE A 117 3.32 -7.20 -12.39
N LYS A 118 2.74 -7.41 -13.58
CA LYS A 118 1.34 -7.06 -13.84
C LYS A 118 0.43 -7.80 -12.86
N GLN A 119 0.67 -9.10 -12.63
CA GLN A 119 -0.12 -9.87 -11.67
C GLN A 119 0.06 -9.35 -10.24
N LEU A 120 1.30 -9.14 -9.78
CA LEU A 120 1.57 -8.61 -8.44
C LEU A 120 0.92 -7.23 -8.20
N ARG A 121 0.85 -6.38 -9.23
CA ARG A 121 0.17 -5.08 -9.15
C ARG A 121 -1.34 -5.22 -9.04
N THR A 122 -1.93 -6.19 -9.73
CA THR A 122 -3.35 -6.51 -9.61
C THR A 122 -3.68 -6.98 -8.19
N ASP A 123 -2.91 -7.94 -7.66
CA ASP A 123 -3.07 -8.44 -6.28
C ASP A 123 -2.97 -7.29 -5.26
N LEU A 124 -1.97 -6.42 -5.41
CA LEU A 124 -1.81 -5.24 -4.56
C LEU A 124 -3.03 -4.31 -4.62
N LYS A 125 -3.59 -4.07 -5.80
CA LYS A 125 -4.78 -3.22 -5.95
C LYS A 125 -5.96 -3.79 -5.13
N THR A 126 -6.16 -5.10 -5.18
CA THR A 126 -7.16 -5.79 -4.38
C THR A 126 -6.88 -5.63 -2.88
N LEU A 127 -5.65 -5.89 -2.43
CA LEU A 127 -5.28 -5.75 -1.02
C LEU A 127 -5.44 -4.30 -0.51
N TRP A 128 -5.15 -3.28 -1.32
CA TRP A 128 -5.39 -1.89 -0.95
C TRP A 128 -6.87 -1.56 -0.80
N ALA A 129 -7.72 -2.14 -1.64
CA ALA A 129 -9.17 -2.02 -1.51
C ALA A 129 -9.65 -2.68 -0.20
N THR A 130 -9.21 -3.91 0.08
CA THR A 130 -9.50 -4.62 1.34
C THR A 130 -9.04 -3.82 2.56
N GLN A 131 -7.83 -3.26 2.53
CA GLN A 131 -7.31 -2.43 3.60
C GLN A 131 -8.21 -1.21 3.87
N LYS A 132 -8.73 -0.59 2.80
CA LYS A 132 -9.66 0.56 2.92
C LYS A 132 -10.96 0.13 3.60
N THR A 133 -11.51 -1.02 3.24
CA THR A 133 -12.70 -1.60 3.88
C THR A 133 -12.45 -1.87 5.37
N ASN A 134 -11.32 -2.50 5.73
CA ASN A 134 -10.97 -2.78 7.12
C ASN A 134 -10.91 -1.51 7.98
N TRP A 135 -10.42 -0.39 7.42
CA TRP A 135 -10.42 0.90 8.11
C TRP A 135 -11.81 1.52 8.24
N THR A 136 -12.70 1.27 7.29
CA THR A 136 -14.12 1.66 7.41
C THR A 136 -14.78 0.88 8.54
N ASP A 137 -14.59 -0.44 8.61
CA ASP A 137 -15.09 -1.28 9.70
C ASP A 137 -14.58 -0.77 11.06
N MET A 138 -13.28 -0.45 11.17
CA MET A 138 -12.67 0.10 12.38
C MET A 138 -13.35 1.42 12.81
N LYS A 139 -13.71 2.28 11.85
CA LYS A 139 -14.42 3.54 12.15
C LYS A 139 -15.84 3.27 12.66
N ILE A 140 -16.52 2.28 12.10
CA ILE A 140 -17.86 1.88 12.54
C ILE A 140 -17.80 1.32 13.96
N ALA A 141 -16.89 0.38 14.25
CA ALA A 141 -16.69 -0.18 15.59
C ALA A 141 -16.33 0.90 16.62
N LYS A 142 -15.48 1.86 16.24
CA LYS A 142 -15.15 3.02 17.08
C LYS A 142 -16.37 3.89 17.39
N LYS A 143 -17.24 4.15 16.40
CA LYS A 143 -18.48 4.91 16.62
C LYS A 143 -19.44 4.18 17.54
N ALA A 144 -19.50 2.85 17.44
CA ALA A 144 -20.26 1.98 18.32
C ALA A 144 -19.65 1.82 19.72
N LYS A 145 -18.45 2.37 19.97
CA LYS A 145 -17.66 2.19 21.21
C LYS A 145 -17.39 0.71 21.54
N ASP A 146 -17.34 -0.14 20.53
CA ASP A 146 -17.09 -1.57 20.68
C ASP A 146 -15.58 -1.86 20.62
N SER A 147 -14.95 -1.90 21.79
CA SER A 147 -13.51 -2.14 21.92
C SER A 147 -13.10 -3.55 21.50
N ALA A 148 -13.97 -4.56 21.68
CA ALA A 148 -13.68 -5.94 21.33
C ALA A 148 -13.60 -6.09 19.80
N THR A 149 -14.61 -5.57 19.10
CA THR A 149 -14.63 -5.55 17.63
C THR A 149 -13.48 -4.69 17.08
N MET A 150 -13.15 -3.55 17.69
CA MET A 150 -11.98 -2.77 17.28
C MET A 150 -10.69 -3.58 17.39
N GLN A 151 -10.48 -4.30 18.49
CA GLN A 151 -9.29 -5.11 18.69
C GLN A 151 -9.21 -6.24 17.66
N GLN A 152 -10.33 -6.92 17.40
CA GLN A 152 -10.42 -7.96 16.38
C GLN A 152 -10.11 -7.43 14.97
N ILE A 153 -10.66 -6.27 14.59
CA ILE A 153 -10.36 -5.66 13.29
C ILE A 153 -8.87 -5.29 13.17
N MET A 154 -8.24 -4.83 14.25
CA MET A 154 -6.80 -4.52 14.24
C MET A 154 -5.97 -5.78 13.96
N THR A 155 -6.17 -6.85 14.72
CA THR A 155 -5.35 -8.06 14.67
C THR A 155 -5.65 -8.90 13.43
N ASP A 156 -6.92 -9.17 13.17
CA ASP A 156 -7.32 -10.23 12.24
C ASP A 156 -7.46 -9.70 10.82
N LYS A 157 -7.68 -8.39 10.67
CA LYS A 157 -7.92 -7.77 9.36
C LYS A 157 -6.81 -6.81 8.97
N ILE A 158 -6.56 -5.77 9.77
CA ILE A 158 -5.66 -4.67 9.41
C ILE A 158 -4.22 -5.15 9.35
N LEU A 159 -3.73 -5.84 10.40
CA LEU A 159 -2.36 -6.34 10.43
C LEU A 159 -2.10 -7.42 9.39
N VAL A 160 -3.04 -8.36 9.22
CA VAL A 160 -2.95 -9.41 8.19
C VAL A 160 -2.85 -8.79 6.80
N THR A 161 -3.82 -7.94 6.43
CA THR A 161 -3.82 -7.30 5.10
C THR A 161 -2.55 -6.47 4.88
N ARG A 162 -2.06 -5.79 5.92
CA ARG A 162 -0.84 -5.00 5.82
C ARG A 162 0.40 -5.86 5.61
N THR A 163 0.47 -7.00 6.29
CA THR A 163 1.56 -7.97 6.13
C THR A 163 1.59 -8.52 4.71
N ASP A 164 0.42 -8.89 4.16
CA ASP A 164 0.29 -9.38 2.79
C ASP A 164 0.74 -8.34 1.77
N ILE A 165 0.39 -7.07 1.99
CA ILE A 165 0.85 -5.95 1.17
C ILE A 165 2.39 -5.86 1.18
N ASN A 166 3.00 -5.88 2.37
CA ASN A 166 4.46 -5.80 2.49
C ASN A 166 5.15 -7.00 1.83
N SER A 167 4.55 -8.20 1.95
CA SER A 167 5.01 -9.41 1.27
C SER A 167 4.98 -9.24 -0.26
N LYS A 168 3.86 -8.80 -0.83
CA LYS A 168 3.74 -8.57 -2.29
C LYS A 168 4.70 -7.50 -2.80
N LEU A 169 4.88 -6.41 -2.04
CA LEU A 169 5.87 -5.38 -2.38
C LEU A 169 7.30 -5.95 -2.36
N SER A 170 7.62 -6.81 -1.40
CA SER A 170 8.93 -7.47 -1.31
C SER A 170 9.14 -8.43 -2.49
N SER A 171 8.11 -9.21 -2.90
CA SER A 171 8.19 -10.05 -4.10
C SER A 171 8.50 -9.24 -5.36
N ILE A 172 7.96 -8.01 -5.48
CA ILE A 172 8.30 -7.12 -6.60
C ILE A 172 9.79 -6.74 -6.56
N VAL A 173 10.33 -6.40 -5.38
CA VAL A 173 11.76 -6.09 -5.22
C VAL A 173 12.63 -7.27 -5.62
N THR A 174 12.31 -8.48 -5.14
CA THR A 174 13.07 -9.69 -5.48
C THR A 174 13.08 -9.94 -6.99
N LEU A 175 11.91 -9.88 -7.63
CA LEU A 175 11.78 -10.08 -9.06
C LEU A 175 12.56 -9.03 -9.86
N GLN A 176 12.53 -7.77 -9.41
CA GLN A 176 13.31 -6.70 -10.00
C GLN A 176 14.82 -6.94 -9.89
N GLN A 177 15.30 -7.36 -8.72
CA GLN A 177 16.72 -7.66 -8.51
C GLN A 177 17.19 -8.82 -9.39
N GLN A 178 16.41 -9.90 -9.48
CA GLN A 178 16.68 -11.02 -10.39
C GLN A 178 16.73 -10.56 -11.86
N THR A 179 15.81 -9.67 -12.25
CA THR A 179 15.78 -9.09 -13.60
C THR A 179 17.03 -8.23 -13.86
N ILE A 180 17.43 -7.39 -12.90
CA ILE A 180 18.62 -6.55 -13.00
C ILE A 180 19.87 -7.42 -13.14
N GLN A 181 20.03 -8.44 -12.30
CA GLN A 181 21.15 -9.38 -12.36
C GLN A 181 21.21 -10.10 -13.70
N SER A 182 20.07 -10.61 -14.18
CA SER A 182 20.00 -11.29 -15.48
C SER A 182 20.41 -10.37 -16.62
N LEU A 183 19.94 -9.11 -16.62
CA LEU A 183 20.33 -8.14 -17.63
C LEU A 183 21.82 -7.77 -17.52
N GLN A 184 22.33 -7.54 -16.33
CA GLN A 184 23.76 -7.24 -16.13
C GLN A 184 24.66 -8.38 -16.58
N GLY A 185 24.27 -9.64 -16.34
CA GLY A 185 24.99 -10.81 -16.83
C GLY A 185 25.09 -10.85 -18.36
N LEU A 186 24.08 -10.36 -19.08
CA LEU A 186 24.12 -10.24 -20.55
C LEU A 186 25.02 -9.12 -21.07
N LEU A 187 25.46 -8.20 -20.21
CA LEU A 187 26.37 -7.11 -20.58
C LEU A 187 27.84 -7.43 -20.28
N GLN A 188 28.10 -8.44 -19.45
CA GLN A 188 29.47 -8.86 -19.17
C GLN A 188 30.04 -9.59 -20.39
N PRO A 189 31.26 -9.25 -20.85
CA PRO A 189 31.94 -10.08 -21.83
C PRO A 189 32.13 -11.46 -21.19
N VAL A 190 31.73 -12.52 -21.90
CA VAL A 190 32.14 -13.88 -21.53
C VAL A 190 33.66 -13.85 -21.57
N ALA A 191 34.30 -13.83 -20.41
CA ALA A 191 35.73 -13.99 -20.32
C ALA A 191 36.04 -15.35 -20.95
N GLN A 192 36.60 -15.33 -22.16
CA GLN A 192 37.03 -16.53 -22.85
C GLN A 192 38.10 -17.18 -21.97
N GLN A 193 37.77 -18.33 -21.39
CA GLN A 193 38.75 -19.31 -20.93
C GLN A 193 39.28 -20.07 -22.13
#